data_AF-A0A2V9P8L7-F1
#
_entry.id   AF-A0A2V9P8L7-F1
#
_cell.length_a   1.000
_cell.length_b   1.000
_cell.length_c   1.000
_cell.angle_alpha   90.00
_cell.angle_beta   90.00
_cell.angle_gamma   90.00
#
_symmetry.space_group_name_H-M   'P 1'
#
loop_
_entity.id
_entity.type
_entity.pdbx_description
1 polymer ?
#
loop_
_entity_poly.entity_id
_entity_poly.type
_entity_poly.pdbx_seq_one_letter_code
_entity_poly.pdbx_strand_id
1 'polypeptide(L)' 'MRVIAGKFRSRPLQSLRGMDIRPTSDRLRETLFDVLTAGNPDALAGSVWVDLFAGTGAVGIEALSRGAGMV' A
#
# COMPACT_ATOMS: atom_id res chain seq x y z
N MET A 1 7.11 -2.45 -9.56
CA MET A 1 6.50 -2.03 -8.28
C MET A 1 7.05 -2.90 -7.16
N ARG A 2 7.15 -2.37 -5.95
CA ARG A 2 7.56 -3.12 -4.74
C ARG A 2 6.83 -2.55 -3.52
N VAL A 3 6.81 -3.29 -2.42
CA VAL A 3 6.38 -2.75 -1.12
C VAL A 3 7.40 -1.72 -0.63
N ILE A 4 6.93 -0.58 -0.13
CA ILE A 4 7.76 0.60 0.18
C ILE A 4 8.26 0.57 1.62
N ALA A 5 7.39 0.26 2.58
CA ALA A 5 7.69 0.29 4.01
C ALA A 5 6.99 -0.84 4.79
N GLY A 6 7.25 -0.92 6.10
CA GLY A 6 6.66 -1.91 6.99
C GLY A 6 7.28 -3.30 6.90
N LYS A 7 6.55 -4.32 7.38
CA LYS A 7 7.00 -5.70 7.56
C LYS A 7 7.46 -6.38 6.26
N PHE A 8 6.85 -6.02 5.14
CA PHE A 8 7.10 -6.62 3.83
C PHE A 8 7.93 -5.73 2.91
N ARG A 9 8.60 -4.70 3.45
CA ARG A 9 9.43 -3.74 2.70
C ARG A 9 10.34 -4.40 1.68
N SER A 10 10.48 -3.74 0.53
CA SER A 10 11.32 -4.15 -0.60
C SER A 10 10.90 -5.43 -1.32
N ARG A 11 9.82 -6.09 -0.92
CA ARG A 11 9.31 -7.25 -1.67
C ARG A 11 8.77 -6.81 -3.03
N PRO A 12 9.15 -7.48 -4.13
CA PRO A 12 8.66 -7.17 -5.45
C PRO A 12 7.16 -7.46 -5.54
N LEU A 13 6.43 -6.60 -6.25
CA LEU A 13 5.02 -6.81 -6.55
C LEU A 13 4.86 -7.14 -8.03
N GLN A 14 4.07 -8.17 -8.31
CA GLN A 14 3.72 -8.53 -9.66
C GLN A 14 2.80 -7.46 -10.24
N SER A 15 3.11 -7.04 -11.48
CA SER A 15 2.27 -6.12 -12.24
C SER A 15 1.52 -6.89 -13.31
N LEU A 16 0.37 -6.34 -13.72
CA LEU A 16 -0.28 -6.73 -14.97
C LEU A 16 0.64 -6.41 -16.16
N ARG A 17 0.52 -7.20 -17.24
CA ARG A 17 1.30 -7.02 -18.47
C ARG A 17 0.75 -5.85 -19.28
N GLY A 18 1.64 -5.11 -19.96
CA GLY A 18 1.28 -3.98 -20.82
C GLY A 18 1.57 -2.61 -20.19
N MET A 19 1.51 -1.55 -21.01
CA MET A 19 1.73 -0.16 -20.59
C MET A 19 0.45 0.69 -20.55
N ASP A 20 -0.70 0.11 -20.91
CA ASP A 20 -2.00 0.81 -20.92
C ASP A 20 -2.55 1.07 -19.52
N ILE A 21 -1.82 0.63 -18.50
CA ILE A 21 -2.16 0.75 -17.09
C ILE A 21 -1.26 1.82 -16.49
N ARG A 22 -1.85 2.81 -15.83
CA ARG A 22 -1.11 3.81 -15.07
C ARG A 22 -0.92 3.30 -13.64
N PRO A 23 0.25 2.73 -13.27
CA PRO A 23 0.48 2.29 -11.90
C PRO A 23 0.55 3.50 -10.96
N THR A 24 0.05 3.32 -9.74
CA THR A 24 0.28 4.27 -8.65
C THR A 24 1.77 4.31 -8.34
N SER A 25 2.39 5.49 -8.46
CA SER A 25 3.82 5.65 -8.22
C SER A 25 4.17 5.37 -6.76
N ASP A 26 5.42 4.96 -6.52
CA ASP A 26 5.90 4.73 -5.16
C ASP A 26 5.75 5.98 -4.29
N ARG A 27 6.11 7.16 -4.83
CA ARG A 27 5.96 8.43 -4.12
C ARG A 27 4.52 8.71 -3.71
N LEU A 28 3.55 8.45 -4.59
CA LEU A 28 2.14 8.70 -4.29
C LEU A 28 1.63 7.74 -3.20
N ARG A 29 2.03 6.46 -3.24
CA ARG A 29 1.69 5.50 -2.18
C ARG A 29 2.33 5.90 -0.85
N GLU A 30 3.58 6.35 -0.85
CA GLU A 30 4.25 6.85 0.36
C GLU A 30 3.51 8.05 0.96
N THR A 31 3.22 9.08 0.14
CA THR A 31 2.45 10.26 0.57
C THR A 31 1.07 9.90 1.11
N LEU A 32 0.36 8.94 0.50
CA LEU A 32 -0.94 8.48 0.99
C LEU A 32 -0.84 7.99 2.44
N PHE A 33 0.12 7.13 2.74
CA PHE A 33 0.28 6.59 4.09
C PHE A 33 0.79 7.64 5.08
N ASP A 34 1.67 8.53 4.65
CA ASP A 34 2.15 9.64 5.49
C ASP A 34 1.00 10.55 5.92
N VAL A 35 0.04 10.81 5.03
CA VAL A 35 -1.17 11.58 5.35
C VAL A 35 -2.11 10.80 6.27
N LEU A 36 -2.33 9.51 6.02
CA LEU A 36 -3.27 8.69 6.82
C LEU A 36 -2.79 8.45 8.25
N THR A 37 -1.48 8.40 8.48
CA THR A 37 -0.89 8.24 9.82
C THR A 37 -0.42 9.56 10.42
N ALA A 38 -0.72 10.69 9.78
CA ALA A 38 -0.38 12.01 10.30
C ALA A 38 -1.03 12.22 11.67
N GLY A 39 -0.23 12.48 12.69
CA GLY A 39 -0.68 12.68 14.07
C GLY A 39 -1.02 11.40 14.84
N ASN A 40 -1.13 10.25 14.18
CA ASN A 40 -1.25 8.94 14.82
C ASN A 40 -0.46 7.89 14.02
N PRO A 41 0.82 7.67 14.36
CA PRO A 41 1.66 6.67 13.70
C PRO A 41 1.08 5.24 13.74
N ASP A 42 0.28 4.93 14.76
CA ASP A 42 -0.30 3.60 14.97
C ASP A 42 -1.71 3.46 14.36
N ALA A 43 -2.19 4.45 13.60
CA ALA A 43 -3.55 4.46 13.03
C ALA A 43 -3.88 3.22 12.18
N LEU A 44 -2.87 2.57 11.61
CA LEU A 44 -3.05 1.37 10.79
C LEU A 44 -3.04 0.07 11.61
N ALA A 45 -2.50 0.06 12.83
CA ALA A 45 -2.28 -1.15 13.60
C ALA A 45 -3.61 -1.89 13.88
N GLY A 46 -3.77 -3.09 13.33
CA GLY A 46 -4.97 -3.90 13.49
C GLY A 46 -6.21 -3.36 12.76
N SER A 47 -6.07 -2.30 11.96
CA SER A 47 -7.19 -1.71 11.22
C SER A 47 -7.74 -2.66 10.13
N VAL A 48 -9.01 -2.45 9.78
CA VAL A 48 -9.64 -3.06 8.60
C VAL A 48 -9.50 -2.08 7.46
N TRP A 49 -8.80 -2.48 6.40
CA TRP A 49 -8.62 -1.70 5.19
C TRP A 49 -9.58 -2.20 4.11
N VAL A 50 -10.08 -1.30 3.26
CA VAL A 50 -10.92 -1.67 2.11
C VAL A 50 -10.35 -1.01 0.86
N ASP A 51 -9.91 -1.81 -0.11
CA ASP A 51 -9.37 -1.35 -1.38
C ASP A 51 -10.35 -1.65 -2.53
N LEU A 52 -11.30 -0.74 -2.74
CA LEU A 52 -12.43 -0.93 -3.66
C LEU A 52 -12.02 -1.15 -5.13
N PHE A 53 -10.85 -0.62 -5.52
CA PHE A 53 -10.31 -0.73 -6.86
C PHE A 53 -8.86 -1.22 -6.82
N ALA A 54 -8.65 -2.32 -6.11
CA ALA A 54 -7.33 -2.81 -5.75
C ALA A 54 -6.37 -2.98 -6.94
N GLY A 55 -6.86 -3.31 -8.13
CA GLY A 55 -6.01 -3.52 -9.31
C GLY A 55 -4.95 -4.59 -9.03
N THR A 56 -3.67 -4.20 -9.00
CA THR A 56 -2.55 -5.09 -8.62
C THR A 56 -2.44 -5.36 -7.11
N GLY A 57 -3.32 -4.77 -6.29
CA GLY A 57 -3.31 -4.85 -4.83
C GLY A 57 -2.21 -4.01 -4.17
N ALA A 58 -1.53 -3.14 -4.92
CA ALA A 58 -0.32 -2.46 -4.44
C ALA A 58 -0.55 -1.52 -3.24
N VAL A 59 -1.78 -1.01 -3.04
CA VAL A 59 -2.12 -0.16 -1.89
C VAL A 59 -2.55 -1.02 -0.70
N GLY A 60 -3.48 -1.96 -0.89
CA GLY A 60 -3.86 -2.92 0.16
C GLY A 60 -2.67 -3.71 0.72
N ILE A 61 -1.78 -4.25 -0.13
CA ILE A 61 -0.57 -4.96 0.34
C ILE A 61 0.35 -4.04 1.15
N GLU A 62 0.44 -2.77 0.78
CA GLU A 62 1.20 -1.76 1.53
C GLU A 62 0.56 -1.48 2.90
N ALA A 63 -0.78 -1.45 2.98
CA ALA A 63 -1.51 -1.31 4.23
C ALA A 63 -1.24 -2.49 5.18
N LEU A 64 -1.29 -3.73 4.69
CA LEU A 64 -0.91 -4.92 5.47
C LEU A 64 0.54 -4.85 5.94
N SER A 65 1.45 -4.42 5.06
CA SER A 65 2.86 -4.26 5.42
C SER A 65 3.04 -3.27 6.57
N ARG A 66 2.24 -2.19 6.58
CA ARG A 66 2.29 -1.11 7.57
C ARG A 66 1.46 -1.36 8.83
N GLY A 67 0.80 -2.52 8.96
CA GLY A 67 0.18 -2.96 10.21
C GLY A 67 -1.34 -3.14 10.17
N ALA A 68 -1.99 -2.92 9.02
CA ALA A 68 -3.40 -3.28 8.87
C ALA A 68 -3.61 -4.78 9.20
N GLY A 69 -4.67 -5.09 9.93
CA GLY A 69 -5.00 -6.45 10.35
C GLY A 69 -5.62 -7.27 9.23
N MET A 70 -6.37 -6.62 8.34
CA MET A 70 -6.97 -7.22 7.14
C MET A 70 -7.20 -6.16 6.05
N VAL A 71 -7.32 -6.63 4.80
CA VAL A 71 -7.61 -5.87 3.57
C VAL A 71 -8.70 -6.58 2.79
#